data_AF-A0A0L6JLY4-F1
#
_entry.id   AF-A0A0L6JLY4-F1
#
_cell.length_a   1.000
_cell.length_b   1.000
_cell.length_c   1.000
_cell.angle_alpha   90.00
_cell.angle_beta   90.00
_cell.angle_gamma   90.00
#
_symmetry.space_group_name_H-M   'P 1'
#
loop_
_entity.id
_entity.type
_entity.pdbx_description
1 polymer ?
#
loop_
_entity_poly.entity_id
_entity_poly.type
_entity_poly.pdbx_seq_one_letter_code
_entity_poly.pdbx_strand_id
1 'polypeptide(L)'
;MCRIINNDTEKVKLIENYFSPLDCVDTILRHLSKQGRYSYGLSEYCCVRMSEWYDKDEKKERSYIGDGNIEFIGYAPFFNEDIKTIVSNEEFIKWIKLYAEQYIELYGQKDVIDEYVNMIQEKLNKNS
;
A
#
# COMPACT_ATOMS: atom_id res chain seq x y z
N MET A 1 10.85 -18.41 -0.81
CA MET A 1 10.05 -18.55 0.44
C MET A 1 10.02 -17.16 1.03
N CYS A 2 8.85 -16.57 1.25
CA CYS A 2 8.75 -15.18 1.71
C CYS A 2 8.78 -15.10 3.24
N ARG A 3 9.73 -14.36 3.80
CA ARG A 3 9.87 -14.17 5.25
C ARG A 3 8.87 -13.12 5.73
N ILE A 4 8.17 -13.42 6.83
CA ILE A 4 7.25 -12.48 7.47
C ILE A 4 8.04 -11.60 8.45
N ILE A 5 7.94 -10.29 8.26
CA ILE A 5 8.50 -9.27 9.14
C ILE A 5 7.51 -8.99 10.27
N ASN A 6 7.95 -9.23 11.51
CA ASN A 6 7.18 -8.94 12.73
C ASN A 6 7.81 -7.84 13.60
N ASN A 7 9.01 -7.35 13.25
CA ASN A 7 9.67 -6.26 13.96
C ASN A 7 9.32 -4.91 13.31
N ASP A 8 8.90 -3.95 14.14
CA ASP A 8 8.55 -2.58 13.74
C ASP A 8 9.64 -1.90 12.90
N THR A 9 10.92 -2.10 13.22
CA THR A 9 12.02 -1.45 12.48
C THR A 9 12.10 -1.91 11.02
N GLU A 10 12.03 -3.21 10.78
CA GLU A 10 12.05 -3.76 9.41
C GLU A 10 10.75 -3.45 8.67
N LYS A 11 9.63 -3.44 9.38
CA LYS A 11 8.31 -3.10 8.85
C LYS A 11 8.28 -1.66 8.34
N VAL A 12 8.72 -0.70 9.16
CA VAL A 12 8.84 0.72 8.78
C VAL A 12 9.71 0.87 7.55
N LYS A 13 10.90 0.24 7.52
CA LYS A 13 11.79 0.27 6.36
C LYS A 13 11.14 -0.28 5.10
N LEU A 14 10.43 -1.39 5.19
CA LEU A 14 9.72 -1.95 4.03
C LEU A 14 8.67 -0.97 3.52
N ILE A 15 7.85 -0.38 4.40
CA ILE A 15 6.80 0.57 4.02
C ILE A 15 7.40 1.87 3.46
N GLU A 16 8.45 2.41 4.08
CA GLU A 16 9.19 3.58 3.61
C GLU A 16 9.68 3.41 2.17
N ASN A 17 10.19 2.23 1.81
CA ASN A 17 10.62 1.97 0.43
C ASN A 17 9.48 2.09 -0.60
N TYR A 18 8.21 1.96 -0.19
CA TYR A 18 7.08 2.20 -1.11
C TYR A 18 6.83 3.67 -1.39
N PHE A 19 7.16 4.55 -0.47
CA PHE A 19 6.90 5.98 -0.59
C PHE A 19 8.18 6.80 -0.76
N SER A 20 9.36 6.14 -0.73
CA SER A 20 10.67 6.77 -0.82
C SER A 20 10.86 7.62 -2.08
N PRO A 21 10.34 7.24 -3.27
CA PRO A 21 10.18 8.18 -4.36
C PRO A 21 8.97 9.07 -4.05
N LEU A 22 9.20 10.20 -3.38
CA LEU A 22 8.13 11.14 -3.03
C LEU A 22 7.39 11.64 -4.28
N ASP A 23 8.07 11.74 -5.42
CA ASP A 23 7.49 12.07 -6.72
C ASP A 23 6.45 11.04 -7.22
N CYS A 24 6.51 9.80 -6.72
CA CYS A 24 5.56 8.76 -7.05
C CYS A 24 4.30 8.82 -6.17
N VAL A 25 4.30 9.54 -5.04
CA VAL A 25 3.19 9.55 -4.06
C VAL A 25 1.86 9.92 -4.72
N ASP A 26 1.80 10.97 -5.55
CA ASP A 26 0.57 11.30 -6.30
C ASP A 26 0.05 10.14 -7.15
N THR A 27 0.96 9.41 -7.82
CA THR A 27 0.59 8.25 -8.65
C THR A 27 0.01 7.13 -7.81
N ILE A 28 0.63 6.85 -6.65
CA ILE A 28 0.15 5.85 -5.68
C ILE A 28 -1.26 6.24 -5.21
N LEU A 29 -1.43 7.47 -4.71
CA LEU A 29 -2.68 7.95 -4.14
C LEU A 29 -3.80 7.98 -5.19
N ARG A 30 -3.51 8.46 -6.40
CA ARG A 30 -4.44 8.47 -7.53
C ARG A 30 -4.87 7.06 -7.95
N HIS A 31 -3.93 6.11 -7.94
CA HIS A 31 -4.25 4.72 -8.27
C HIS A 31 -5.18 4.11 -7.21
N LEU A 32 -4.81 4.24 -5.94
CA LEU A 32 -5.57 3.72 -4.81
C LEU A 32 -6.97 4.38 -4.72
N SER A 33 -7.06 5.70 -4.92
CA SER A 33 -8.31 6.44 -4.86
C SER A 33 -9.30 5.99 -5.95
N LYS A 34 -8.83 5.59 -7.13
CA LYS A 34 -9.67 5.08 -8.23
C LYS A 34 -10.03 3.61 -8.05
N GLN A 35 -9.04 2.76 -7.76
CA GLN A 35 -9.18 1.31 -7.84
C GLN A 35 -9.63 0.66 -6.52
N GLY A 36 -9.49 1.35 -5.40
CA GLY A 36 -10.07 0.95 -4.11
C GLY A 36 -9.42 -0.25 -3.42
N ARG A 37 -9.09 -1.34 -4.13
CA ARG A 37 -8.55 -2.60 -3.58
C ARG A 37 -7.66 -3.41 -4.51
N TYR A 38 -7.23 -2.86 -5.65
CA TYR A 38 -6.28 -3.55 -6.51
C TYR A 38 -4.87 -3.45 -5.96
N SER A 39 -4.11 -4.54 -6.13
CA SER A 39 -2.72 -4.56 -5.75
C SER A 39 -1.96 -3.49 -6.54
N TYR A 40 -1.30 -2.58 -5.83
CA TYR A 40 -0.45 -1.58 -6.46
C TYR A 40 1.00 -2.05 -6.41
N GLY A 41 1.61 -2.17 -7.57
CA GLY A 41 3.05 -2.40 -7.69
C GLY A 41 3.76 -1.13 -8.15
N LEU A 42 4.70 -0.65 -7.35
CA LEU A 42 5.63 0.42 -7.78
C LEU A 42 6.57 -0.08 -8.88
N SER A 43 6.84 -1.38 -8.84
CA SER A 43 7.70 -2.11 -9.77
C SER A 43 7.36 -3.60 -9.69
N GLU A 44 8.00 -4.40 -10.54
CA GLU A 44 7.98 -5.87 -10.41
C GLU A 44 8.53 -6.38 -9.06
N TYR A 45 9.19 -5.51 -8.27
CA TYR A 45 9.86 -5.86 -7.02
C TYR A 45 9.14 -5.41 -5.74
N CYS A 46 8.06 -4.64 -5.86
CA CYS A 46 7.27 -4.14 -4.73
C CYS A 46 5.77 -4.24 -5.04
N CYS A 47 4.99 -4.92 -4.21
CA CYS A 47 3.54 -5.04 -4.33
C CYS A 47 2.81 -4.83 -2.99
N VAL A 48 1.86 -3.90 -2.95
CA VAL A 48 0.85 -3.81 -1.88
C VAL A 48 -0.34 -4.67 -2.28
N ARG A 49 -0.78 -5.60 -1.43
CA ARG A 49 -2.00 -6.40 -1.63
C ARG A 49 -3.03 -6.08 -0.56
N MET A 50 -4.28 -5.91 -0.99
CA MET A 50 -5.42 -5.67 -0.10
C MET A 50 -6.27 -6.94 0.00
N SER A 51 -7.00 -7.07 1.12
CA SER A 51 -7.76 -8.27 1.49
C SER A 51 -8.80 -8.75 0.47
N GLU A 52 -9.36 -7.85 -0.35
CA GLU A 52 -10.29 -8.22 -1.42
C GLU A 52 -9.63 -8.13 -2.78
N TRP A 53 -8.99 -9.23 -3.17
CA TRP A 53 -8.69 -9.47 -4.57
C TRP A 53 -9.70 -10.48 -5.11
N TYR A 54 -10.58 -10.04 -6.00
CA TYR A 54 -11.49 -10.89 -6.75
C TYR A 54 -11.20 -10.70 -8.23
N ASP A 55 -10.63 -11.71 -8.87
CA ASP A 55 -10.70 -11.87 -10.31
C ASP A 55 -11.54 -13.11 -10.57
N LYS A 56 -12.62 -12.88 -11.30
CA LYS A 56 -13.57 -13.94 -11.62
C LYS A 56 -13.04 -14.87 -12.70
N ASP A 57 -11.94 -14.52 -13.37
CA ASP A 57 -11.46 -15.24 -14.56
C ASP A 57 -10.26 -16.16 -14.29
N GLU A 58 -9.60 -16.08 -13.13
CA GLU A 58 -8.46 -16.96 -12.81
C GLU A 58 -8.76 -17.94 -11.67
N LYS A 59 -9.03 -19.20 -12.02
CA LYS A 59 -9.08 -20.36 -11.10
C LYS A 59 -7.71 -20.70 -10.49
N LYS A 60 -7.08 -19.75 -9.80
CA LYS A 60 -5.86 -19.99 -9.01
C LYS A 60 -6.09 -19.53 -7.59
N GLU A 61 -5.81 -20.43 -6.64
CA GLU A 61 -5.85 -20.14 -5.21
C GLU A 61 -5.10 -18.84 -4.90
N ARG A 62 -5.78 -17.92 -4.24
CA ARG A 62 -5.17 -16.68 -3.76
C ARG A 62 -5.38 -16.59 -2.26
N SER A 63 -4.27 -16.27 -1.59
CA SER A 63 -4.20 -16.19 -0.14
C SER A 63 -5.09 -15.05 0.33
N TYR A 64 -6.23 -15.38 0.94
CA TYR A 64 -7.03 -14.44 1.71
C TYR A 64 -6.19 -13.95 2.90
N ILE A 65 -5.95 -12.64 2.99
CA ILE A 65 -5.10 -12.01 4.02
C ILE A 65 -5.95 -11.60 5.25
N GLY A 66 -7.28 -11.73 5.17
CA GLY A 66 -8.23 -11.32 6.21
C GLY A 66 -8.81 -9.93 5.95
N ASP A 67 -10.11 -9.75 6.21
CA ASP A 67 -10.78 -8.45 6.08
C ASP A 67 -10.04 -7.36 6.86
N GLY A 68 -9.77 -6.23 6.18
CA GLY A 68 -9.11 -5.08 6.80
C GLY A 68 -7.60 -5.16 6.96
N ASN A 69 -6.96 -6.17 6.36
CA ASN A 69 -5.51 -6.32 6.33
C ASN A 69 -4.91 -5.96 4.96
N ILE A 70 -3.75 -5.31 5.01
CA ILE A 70 -2.98 -4.86 3.84
C ILE A 70 -1.57 -5.43 3.95
N GLU A 71 -1.14 -6.18 2.93
CA GLU A 71 0.17 -6.81 2.86
C GLU A 71 1.12 -5.96 2.00
N PHE A 72 2.29 -5.62 2.53
CA PHE A 72 3.39 -5.06 1.77
C PHE A 72 4.41 -6.16 1.48
N ILE A 73 4.84 -6.31 0.23
CA ILE A 73 5.76 -7.37 -0.19
C ILE A 73 6.98 -6.79 -0.89
N GLY A 74 8.16 -7.08 -0.38
CA GLY A 74 9.42 -6.81 -1.06
C GLY A 74 9.97 -8.08 -1.70
N TYR A 75 10.40 -8.01 -2.96
CA TYR A 75 11.03 -9.13 -3.67
C TYR A 75 12.53 -8.92 -3.89
N ALA A 76 13.27 -10.02 -3.94
CA ALA A 76 14.65 -10.00 -4.42
C ALA A 76 14.73 -9.66 -5.92
N PRO A 77 15.81 -9.01 -6.40
CA PRO A 77 17.02 -8.61 -5.67
C PRO A 77 16.97 -7.20 -5.05
N PHE A 78 15.86 -6.46 -5.21
CA PHE A 78 15.74 -5.12 -4.61
C PHE A 78 15.83 -5.20 -3.07
N PHE A 79 15.26 -6.26 -2.50
CA PHE A 79 15.52 -6.69 -1.14
C PHE A 79 16.48 -7.89 -1.16
N ASN A 80 17.26 -8.09 -0.09
CA ASN A 80 18.19 -9.22 0.01
C ASN A 80 17.49 -10.60 -0.05
N GLU A 81 16.18 -10.63 0.21
CA GLU A 81 15.31 -11.79 0.23
C GLU A 81 13.86 -11.34 0.01
N ASP A 82 12.98 -12.29 -0.31
CA ASP A 82 11.54 -12.01 -0.37
C ASP A 82 11.00 -11.78 1.05
N ILE A 83 10.49 -10.59 1.33
CA ILE A 83 9.97 -10.20 2.65
C ILE A 83 8.55 -9.67 2.55
N LYS A 84 7.76 -9.84 3.61
CA LYS A 84 6.42 -9.25 3.68
C LYS A 84 6.04 -8.82 5.08
N THR A 85 5.14 -7.86 5.18
CA THR A 85 4.49 -7.48 6.44
C THR A 85 3.01 -7.19 6.20
N ILE A 86 2.20 -7.30 7.25
CA ILE A 86 0.76 -7.06 7.20
C ILE A 86 0.44 -5.93 8.17
N VAL A 87 -0.39 -4.98 7.73
CA VAL A 87 -0.88 -3.87 8.53
C VAL A 87 -2.40 -3.81 8.48
N SER A 88 -3.01 -3.17 9.48
CA SER A 88 -4.44 -2.87 9.46
C SER A 88 -4.74 -1.71 8.51
N ASN A 89 -6.00 -1.57 8.09
CA ASN A 89 -6.50 -0.38 7.39
C ASN A 89 -6.15 0.93 8.13
N GLU A 90 -6.28 0.96 9.45
CA GLU A 90 -5.97 2.14 10.26
C GLU A 90 -4.48 2.52 10.17
N GLU A 91 -3.60 1.53 10.27
CA GLU A 91 -2.17 1.75 10.15
C GLU A 91 -1.79 2.17 8.73
N PHE A 92 -2.37 1.53 7.71
CA PHE A 92 -2.16 1.92 6.33
C PHE A 92 -2.57 3.38 6.06
N ILE A 93 -3.72 3.82 6.58
CA ILE A 93 -4.16 5.22 6.44
C ILE A 93 -3.20 6.20 7.14
N LYS A 94 -2.60 5.83 8.27
CA LYS A 94 -1.57 6.66 8.92
C LYS A 94 -0.36 6.87 8.01
N TRP A 95 0.11 5.81 7.35
CA TRP A 95 1.20 5.90 6.38
C TRP A 95 0.83 6.77 5.17
N ILE A 96 -0.36 6.56 4.61
CA ILE A 96 -0.87 7.36 3.49
C ILE A 96 -0.90 8.86 3.83
N LYS A 97 -1.40 9.22 5.02
CA LYS A 97 -1.44 10.62 5.46
C LYS A 97 -0.04 11.20 5.64
N LEU A 98 0.87 10.46 6.27
CA LEU A 98 2.25 10.91 6.48
C LEU A 98 2.94 11.28 5.15
N TYR A 99 2.86 10.40 4.14
CA TYR A 99 3.53 10.67 2.85
C TYR A 99 2.76 11.67 1.98
N ALA A 100 1.44 11.74 2.11
CA ALA A 100 0.65 12.81 1.49
C ALA A 100 1.06 14.19 2.02
N GLU A 101 1.24 14.34 3.33
CA GLU A 101 1.71 15.58 3.95
C GLU A 101 3.10 15.97 3.43
N GLN A 102 4.05 15.03 3.42
CA GLN A 102 5.40 15.27 2.87
C GLN A 102 5.36 15.66 1.38
N TYR A 103 4.50 15.03 0.58
CA TYR A 103 4.32 15.39 -0.82
C TYR A 103 3.74 16.80 -0.97
N ILE A 104 2.72 17.16 -0.17
CA ILE A 104 2.09 18.49 -0.21
C ILE A 104 3.10 19.58 0.17
N GLU A 105 3.94 19.33 1.18
CA GLU A 105 4.99 20.28 1.58
C GLU A 105 6.00 20.56 0.45
N LEU A 106 6.34 19.54 -0.34
CA LEU A 106 7.33 19.66 -1.41
C LEU A 106 6.75 20.14 -2.75
N TYR A 107 5.54 19.71 -3.10
CA TYR A 107 4.97 19.86 -4.45
C TYR A 107 3.62 20.61 -4.47
N GLY A 108 3.06 20.95 -3.32
CA GLY A 108 1.75 21.61 -3.21
C GLY A 108 0.58 20.68 -3.53
N GLN A 109 -0.47 21.22 -4.16
CA GLN A 109 -1.68 20.49 -4.58
C GLN A 109 -2.49 19.85 -3.44
N LYS A 110 -2.52 20.52 -2.27
CA LYS A 110 -3.22 20.06 -1.07
C LYS A 110 -4.63 19.53 -1.35
N ASP A 111 -5.47 20.30 -2.04
CA ASP A 111 -6.87 19.94 -2.24
C ASP A 111 -7.03 18.62 -3.01
N VAL A 112 -6.22 18.39 -4.05
CA VAL A 112 -6.27 17.17 -4.87
C VAL A 112 -5.76 15.95 -4.09
N ILE A 113 -4.67 16.13 -3.35
CA ILE A 113 -4.09 15.06 -2.54
C ILE A 113 -5.02 14.69 -1.37
N ASP A 114 -5.59 15.67 -0.69
CA ASP A 114 -6.57 15.47 0.38
C ASP A 114 -7.82 14.74 -0.17
N GLU A 115 -8.29 15.08 -1.38
CA GLU A 115 -9.38 14.36 -2.04
C GLU A 115 -9.03 12.87 -2.23
N TYR A 116 -7.84 12.55 -2.72
CA TYR A 116 -7.40 11.16 -2.88
C TYR A 116 -7.34 10.41 -1.56
N VAL A 117 -6.76 11.02 -0.52
CA VAL A 117 -6.67 10.43 0.82
C VAL A 117 -8.08 10.14 1.37
N ASN A 118 -9.02 11.08 1.24
CA ASN A 118 -10.40 10.92 1.69
C ASN A 118 -11.10 9.76 0.95
N MET A 119 -10.95 9.68 -0.37
CA MET A 119 -11.53 8.59 -1.17
C MET A 119 -10.97 7.22 -0.76
N ILE A 120 -9.67 7.12 -0.49
CA ILE A 120 -9.04 5.88 -0.01
C ILE A 120 -9.62 5.50 1.35
N GLN A 121 -9.68 6.46 2.30
CA GLN A 121 -10.20 6.23 3.64
C GLN A 121 -11.68 5.77 3.61
N GLU A 122 -12.53 6.41 2.80
CA GLU A 122 -13.92 5.99 2.63
C GLU A 122 -14.05 4.56 2.12
N LYS A 123 -13.22 4.18 1.13
CA LYS A 123 -13.27 2.84 0.52
C LYS A 123 -12.79 1.74 1.47
N LEU A 124 -11.81 2.04 2.32
CA LEU A 124 -11.39 1.12 3.37
C LEU A 124 -12.45 0.98 4.47
N ASN A 125 -13.12 2.09 4.83
CA ASN A 125 -14.16 2.11 5.88
C ASN A 125 -15.49 1.48 5.44
N LYS A 126 -15.88 1.59 4.17
CA LYS A 126 -17.16 1.05 3.64
C LYS A 126 -17.27 -0.48 3.69
N ASN A 127 -16.16 -1.16 3.90
CA ASN A 127 -16.05 -2.61 3.89
C ASN A 127 -15.18 -3.11 5.07
N SER A 128 -15.26 -2.43 6.22
CA SER A 128 -14.73 -2.87 7.52
C SER A 128 -15.86 -3.29 8.44
#